data_AF-A0A5J4K8X0-F1
#
_entry.id   AF-A0A5J4K8X0-F1
#
_cell.length_a   1.000
_cell.length_b   1.000
_cell.length_c   1.000
_cell.angle_alpha   90.00
_cell.angle_beta   90.00
_cell.angle_gamma   90.00
#
_symmetry.space_group_name_H-M   'P 1'
#
loop_
_entity.id
_entity.type
_entity.pdbx_description
1 polymer ?
#
loop_
_entity_poly.entity_id
_entity_poly.type
_entity_poly.pdbx_seq_one_letter_code
_entity_poly.pdbx_strand_id
1 'polypeptide(L)'
;MFCSQCGTATAAGSRFCTWCGAPLEQASAEVLEIERRQPAPGPVLAEQQEKGRRPQPRRGSRRQDPYRERIQQLRLQLRALKLDLRQLNAYLSNVRTQYYMSAAFVPRGLLRWGYKAIEDFRLMQPQQQKQLLQQKIFELERELLQLQQEQAAWRASQAGGWEREEESGSSFR
;
A
#
# COMPACT_ATOMS: atom_id res chain seq x y z
N MET A 1 -11.72 -13.61 30.53
CA MET A 1 -10.36 -14.07 30.15
C MET A 1 -9.53 -12.88 29.69
N PHE A 2 -8.20 -12.93 29.74
CA PHE A 2 -7.35 -11.84 29.27
C PHE A 2 -6.68 -12.22 27.96
N CYS A 3 -6.54 -11.26 27.04
CA CYS A 3 -5.83 -11.50 25.79
C CYS A 3 -4.32 -11.66 26.05
N SER A 4 -3.71 -12.72 25.53
CA SER A 4 -2.26 -12.96 25.65
C SER A 4 -1.41 -11.91 24.93
N GLN A 5 -1.96 -11.21 23.94
CA GLN A 5 -1.23 -10.22 23.13
C GLN A 5 -1.23 -8.81 23.72
N CYS A 6 -2.34 -8.38 24.35
CA CYS A 6 -2.48 -7.00 24.83
C CYS A 6 -2.96 -6.88 26.28
N GLY A 7 -3.17 -8.01 26.96
CA GLY A 7 -3.59 -8.05 28.37
C GLY A 7 -5.02 -7.57 28.64
N THR A 8 -5.78 -7.18 27.61
CA THR A 8 -7.11 -6.60 27.79
C THR A 8 -8.12 -7.68 28.20
N ALA A 9 -9.04 -7.32 29.09
CA ALA A 9 -10.14 -8.20 29.49
C ALA A 9 -11.06 -8.45 28.30
N THR A 10 -11.35 -9.72 28.04
CA THR A 10 -12.19 -10.18 26.94
C THR A 10 -13.33 -11.04 27.47
N ALA A 11 -14.50 -10.88 26.85
CA ALA A 11 -15.71 -11.61 27.21
C ALA A 11 -15.55 -13.10 26.88
N ALA A 12 -16.02 -13.97 27.78
CA ALA A 12 -15.94 -15.42 27.57
C ALA A 12 -16.72 -15.81 26.29
N GLY A 13 -16.07 -16.57 25.40
CA GLY A 13 -16.65 -17.00 24.12
C GLY A 13 -16.34 -16.12 22.90
N SER A 14 -15.63 -15.00 23.06
CA SER A 14 -15.18 -14.20 21.90
C SER A 14 -14.04 -14.91 21.16
N ARG A 15 -14.19 -15.10 19.83
CA ARG A 15 -13.15 -15.70 18.97
C ARG A 15 -11.92 -14.80 18.78
N PHE A 16 -12.09 -13.49 18.96
CA PHE A 16 -11.06 -12.46 18.78
C PHE A 16 -11.13 -11.42 19.89
N CYS A 17 -9.99 -10.83 20.23
CA CYS A 17 -9.93 -9.69 21.14
C CYS A 17 -10.56 -8.45 20.50
N THR A 18 -11.48 -7.78 21.23
CA THR A 18 -12.13 -6.55 20.77
C THR A 18 -11.18 -5.35 20.64
N TRP A 19 -10.04 -5.39 21.33
CA TRP A 19 -9.10 -4.28 21.37
C TRP A 19 -8.00 -4.39 20.32
N CYS A 20 -7.33 -5.54 20.22
CA CYS A 20 -6.20 -5.74 19.29
C CYS A 20 -6.52 -6.64 18.09
N GLY A 21 -7.71 -7.29 18.07
CA GLY A 21 -8.10 -8.21 17.00
C GLY A 21 -7.42 -9.58 17.03
N ALA A 22 -6.57 -9.86 18.03
CA ALA A 22 -5.87 -11.15 18.11
C ALA A 22 -6.84 -12.32 18.34
N PRO A 23 -6.65 -13.47 17.66
CA PRO A 23 -7.46 -14.66 17.89
C PRO A 23 -7.22 -15.20 19.31
N LEU A 24 -8.30 -15.54 20.01
CA LEU A 24 -8.24 -16.15 21.34
C LEU A 24 -8.40 -17.65 21.15
N GLU A 25 -7.31 -18.39 21.27
CA GLU A 25 -7.25 -19.85 21.10
C GLU A 25 -7.95 -20.59 22.25
N GLN A 26 -9.28 -20.61 22.24
CA GLN A 26 -10.09 -21.56 23.01
C GLN A 26 -11.33 -21.96 22.20
N ALA A 27 -11.16 -22.96 21.33
CA ALA A 27 -12.20 -23.90 20.95
C ALA A 27 -11.58 -25.29 20.82
N SER A 28 -11.87 -26.12 21.83
CA SER A 28 -11.82 -27.60 21.87
C SER A 28 -10.51 -28.32 21.55
N ALA A 29 -9.83 -28.78 22.60
CA ALA A 29 -9.00 -29.98 22.56
C ALA A 29 -9.80 -31.13 23.20
N GLU A 30 -10.01 -32.18 22.39
CA GLU A 30 -10.48 -33.56 22.62
C GLU A 30 -11.29 -33.91 21.36
N VAL A 31 -10.78 -34.69 20.40
CA VAL A 31 -10.43 -36.11 20.50
C VAL A 31 -9.29 -36.46 19.54
N LEU A 32 -8.24 -37.09 20.07
CA LEU A 32 -7.24 -37.87 19.36
C LEU A 32 -7.80 -39.26 19.01
N GLU A 33 -7.21 -39.89 17.99
CA GLU A 33 -7.38 -41.29 17.55
C GLU A 33 -8.50 -41.56 16.52
N ILE A 34 -8.14 -41.44 15.24
CA ILE A 34 -8.15 -42.52 14.23
C ILE A 34 -7.16 -42.06 13.14
N GLU A 35 -6.52 -43.01 12.46
CA GLU A 35 -5.73 -42.80 11.24
C GLU A 35 -4.20 -42.67 11.37
N ARG A 36 -3.59 -43.68 12.02
CA ARG A 36 -2.31 -44.24 11.57
C ARG A 36 -2.51 -45.69 11.08
N ARG A 37 -2.97 -45.88 9.84
CA ARG A 37 -2.66 -47.08 9.00
C ARG A 37 -3.23 -46.95 7.58
N GLN A 38 -2.36 -46.99 6.57
CA GLN A 38 -2.67 -47.45 5.20
C GLN A 38 -2.17 -48.91 5.07
N PRO A 39 -2.64 -49.82 4.17
CA PRO A 39 -2.95 -49.63 2.73
C PRO A 39 -4.14 -50.44 2.11
N ALA A 40 -4.30 -50.34 0.78
CA ALA A 40 -5.37 -50.77 -0.16
C ALA A 40 -5.64 -52.32 -0.30
N PRO A 41 -6.67 -52.84 -1.05
CA PRO A 41 -6.95 -52.64 -2.51
C PRO A 41 -8.45 -52.38 -2.89
N GLY A 42 -8.68 -51.93 -4.15
CA GLY A 42 -9.97 -51.38 -4.70
C GLY A 42 -11.03 -52.42 -5.11
N PRO A 43 -11.84 -52.24 -6.19
CA PRO A 43 -12.23 -51.07 -7.02
C PRO A 43 -13.73 -50.68 -6.74
N VAL A 44 -14.38 -49.62 -7.21
CA VAL A 44 -14.77 -49.22 -8.59
C VAL A 44 -15.51 -47.86 -8.49
N LEU A 45 -15.27 -46.99 -9.48
CA LEU A 45 -16.19 -46.00 -10.10
C LEU A 45 -16.78 -44.89 -9.20
N ALA A 46 -16.83 -43.61 -9.55
CA ALA A 46 -16.33 -42.80 -10.65
C ALA A 46 -16.64 -41.34 -10.26
N GLU A 47 -15.96 -40.40 -10.90
CA GLU A 47 -16.50 -39.09 -11.28
C GLU A 47 -17.08 -38.21 -10.16
N GLN A 48 -16.30 -37.21 -9.74
CA GLN A 48 -16.58 -35.78 -9.98
C GLN A 48 -15.75 -34.91 -9.05
N GLN A 49 -14.68 -34.30 -9.58
CA GLN A 49 -14.31 -32.87 -9.41
C GLN A 49 -12.82 -32.64 -9.69
N GLU A 50 -12.42 -32.88 -10.95
CA GLU A 50 -11.17 -32.34 -11.53
C GLU A 50 -11.39 -31.07 -12.37
N LYS A 51 -12.58 -30.46 -12.33
CA LYS A 51 -12.82 -29.19 -13.04
C LYS A 51 -12.39 -28.01 -12.18
N GLY A 52 -11.16 -27.54 -12.37
CA GLY A 52 -10.82 -26.17 -11.95
C GLY A 52 -9.36 -25.80 -11.76
N ARG A 53 -8.39 -26.73 -11.83
CA ARG A 53 -6.98 -26.32 -11.84
C ARG A 53 -6.61 -25.80 -13.24
N ARG A 54 -6.96 -24.52 -13.45
CA ARG A 54 -6.45 -23.72 -14.58
C ARG A 54 -4.92 -23.89 -14.58
N PRO A 55 -4.32 -24.41 -15.65
CA PRO A 55 -2.87 -24.47 -15.72
C PRO A 55 -2.35 -23.04 -15.60
N GLN A 56 -1.52 -22.77 -14.58
CA GLN A 56 -0.78 -21.52 -14.55
C GLN A 56 0.02 -21.47 -15.85
N PRO A 57 -0.15 -20.43 -16.70
CA PRO A 57 0.67 -20.32 -17.90
C PRO A 57 2.12 -20.32 -17.42
N ARG A 58 2.91 -21.24 -17.97
CA ARG A 58 4.35 -21.32 -17.72
C ARG A 58 4.90 -19.91 -17.89
N ARG A 59 5.58 -19.44 -16.85
CA ARG A 59 6.15 -18.10 -16.67
C ARG A 59 7.33 -17.91 -17.63
N GLY A 60 7.08 -18.06 -18.93
CA GLY A 60 8.04 -17.88 -20.01
C GLY A 60 8.12 -16.40 -20.36
N SER A 61 9.25 -15.80 -20.03
CA SER A 61 9.78 -14.54 -20.57
C SER A 61 8.74 -13.55 -21.14
N ARG A 62 7.94 -12.93 -20.27
CA ARG A 62 7.35 -11.64 -20.64
C ARG A 62 8.52 -10.71 -20.97
N ARG A 63 8.65 -10.28 -22.24
CA ARG A 63 9.49 -9.15 -22.63
C ARG A 63 9.31 -8.08 -21.55
N GLN A 64 10.37 -7.76 -20.81
CA GLN A 64 10.27 -6.83 -19.69
C GLN A 64 9.96 -5.46 -20.30
N ASP A 65 8.75 -4.94 -20.06
CA ASP A 65 8.37 -3.59 -20.50
C ASP A 65 9.40 -2.59 -19.94
N PRO A 66 10.16 -1.87 -20.78
CA PRO A 66 11.22 -0.96 -20.31
C PRO A 66 10.68 0.16 -19.41
N TYR A 67 9.40 0.51 -19.57
CA TYR A 67 8.71 1.53 -18.77
C TYR A 67 8.30 1.07 -17.37
N ARG A 68 8.28 -0.25 -17.10
CA ARG A 68 7.71 -0.79 -15.86
C ARG A 68 8.49 -0.38 -14.62
N GLU A 69 9.81 -0.46 -14.69
CA GLU A 69 10.69 -0.14 -13.55
C GLU A 69 10.62 1.36 -13.22
N ARG A 70 10.66 2.22 -14.24
CA ARG A 70 10.55 3.68 -14.05
C ARG A 70 9.23 4.09 -13.42
N ILE A 71 8.11 3.51 -13.86
CA ILE A 71 6.79 3.78 -13.25
C ILE A 71 6.76 3.31 -11.79
N GLN A 72 7.38 2.18 -11.46
CA GLN A 72 7.45 1.70 -10.07
C GLN A 72 8.27 2.64 -9.19
N GLN A 73 9.42 3.11 -9.69
CA GLN A 73 10.27 4.08 -8.98
C GLN A 73 9.53 5.40 -8.72
N LEU A 74 8.87 5.98 -9.73
CA LEU A 74 8.09 7.22 -9.57
C LEU A 74 6.95 7.07 -8.57
N ARG A 75 6.26 5.93 -8.56
CA ARG A 75 5.20 5.66 -7.57
C ARG A 75 5.73 5.61 -6.14
N LEU A 76 6.92 5.04 -5.93
CA LEU A 76 7.55 5.04 -4.61
C LEU A 76 7.94 6.46 -4.17
N GLN A 77 8.52 7.25 -5.08
CA GLN A 77 8.85 8.66 -4.81
C GLN A 77 7.59 9.48 -4.45
N LEU A 78 6.49 9.31 -5.19
CA LEU A 78 5.22 9.97 -4.89
C LEU A 78 4.68 9.58 -3.51
N ARG A 79 4.79 8.31 -3.12
CA ARG A 79 4.39 7.85 -1.78
C ARG A 79 5.25 8.50 -0.69
N ALA A 80 6.56 8.58 -0.90
CA ALA A 80 7.47 9.24 0.04
C ALA A 80 7.11 10.73 0.21
N LEU A 81 6.98 11.49 -0.88
CA LEU A 81 6.63 12.91 -0.81
C LEU A 81 5.25 13.16 -0.18
N LYS A 82 4.28 12.27 -0.42
CA LYS A 82 2.95 12.35 0.24
C LYS A 82 3.04 12.06 1.73
N LEU A 83 3.94 11.19 2.17
CA LEU A 83 4.23 10.99 3.60
C LEU A 83 4.89 12.22 4.21
N ASP A 84 5.87 12.82 3.52
CA ASP A 84 6.53 14.06 3.98
C ASP A 84 5.51 15.21 4.15
N LEU A 85 4.57 15.37 3.21
CA LEU A 85 3.49 16.34 3.36
C LEU A 85 2.61 16.08 4.58
N ARG A 86 2.31 14.81 4.89
CA ARG A 86 1.54 14.45 6.08
C ARG A 86 2.33 14.76 7.35
N GLN A 87 3.62 14.46 7.37
CA GLN A 87 4.52 14.79 8.48
C GLN A 87 4.62 16.30 8.70
N LEU A 88 4.76 17.10 7.65
CA LEU A 88 4.78 18.57 7.76
C LEU A 88 3.46 19.12 8.29
N ASN A 89 2.31 18.61 7.85
CA ASN A 89 1.02 19.03 8.40
C ASN A 89 0.90 18.67 9.89
N ALA A 90 1.36 17.48 10.30
CA ALA A 90 1.40 17.07 11.71
C ALA A 90 2.36 17.93 12.55
N TYR A 91 3.52 18.27 11.99
CA TYR A 91 4.46 19.20 12.60
C TYR A 91 3.82 20.59 12.79
N LEU A 92 3.17 21.14 11.76
CA LEU A 92 2.47 22.42 11.83
C LEU A 92 1.35 22.40 12.88
N SER A 93 0.61 21.31 13.04
CA SER A 93 -0.37 21.19 14.12
C SER A 93 0.27 21.19 15.51
N ASN A 94 1.41 20.51 15.68
CA ASN A 94 2.14 20.47 16.95
C ASN A 94 2.73 21.84 17.32
N VAL A 95 3.26 22.57 16.35
CA VAL A 95 3.76 23.95 16.59
C VAL A 95 2.61 24.85 17.04
N ARG A 96 1.43 24.75 16.41
CA ARG A 96 0.26 25.53 16.82
C ARG A 96 -0.24 25.16 18.22
N THR A 97 -0.28 23.88 18.58
CA THR A 97 -0.70 23.48 19.93
C THR A 97 0.28 23.98 20.99
N GLN A 98 1.58 23.84 20.73
CA GLN A 98 2.62 24.40 21.62
C GLN A 98 2.47 25.90 21.82
N TYR A 99 2.19 26.66 20.75
CA TYR A 99 1.89 28.10 20.86
C TYR A 99 0.71 28.38 21.79
N TYR A 100 -0.42 27.71 21.59
CA TYR A 100 -1.59 27.98 22.43
C TYR A 100 -1.35 27.64 23.91
N MET A 101 -0.52 26.63 24.18
CA MET A 101 -0.11 26.27 25.54
C MET A 101 0.83 27.31 26.15
N SER A 102 1.86 27.76 25.42
CA SER A 102 2.85 28.72 25.93
C SER A 102 2.32 30.15 26.00
N ALA A 103 1.49 30.56 25.04
CA ALA A 103 0.94 31.91 24.94
C ALA A 103 0.02 32.26 26.12
N ALA A 104 -0.53 31.26 26.83
CA ALA A 104 -1.29 31.47 28.06
C ALA A 104 -0.43 32.06 29.19
N PHE A 105 0.88 31.84 29.16
CA PHE A 105 1.82 32.28 30.19
C PHE A 105 2.60 33.55 29.82
N VAL A 106 2.43 34.08 28.60
CA VAL A 106 3.13 35.29 28.16
C VAL A 106 2.33 36.54 28.58
N PRO A 107 2.93 37.49 29.33
CA PRO A 107 2.26 38.73 29.70
C PRO A 107 1.78 39.51 28.47
N ARG A 108 0.62 40.16 28.61
CA ARG A 108 0.07 41.02 27.55
C ARG A 108 1.01 42.20 27.27
N GLY A 109 0.94 42.75 26.06
CA GLY A 109 1.77 43.89 25.63
C GLY A 109 2.85 43.49 24.63
N LEU A 110 4.00 44.18 24.68
CA LEU A 110 5.11 44.02 23.73
C LEU A 110 5.70 42.60 23.71
N LEU A 111 5.73 41.92 24.86
CA LEU A 111 6.24 40.55 24.97
C LEU A 111 5.40 39.55 24.16
N ARG A 112 4.06 39.65 24.22
CA ARG A 112 3.15 38.81 23.41
C ARG A 112 3.27 39.11 21.92
N TRP A 113 3.47 40.38 21.55
CA TRP A 113 3.68 40.77 20.16
C TRP A 113 4.99 40.18 19.60
N GLY A 114 6.10 40.33 20.33
CA GLY A 114 7.38 39.75 19.95
C GLY A 114 7.34 38.22 19.87
N TYR A 115 6.69 37.58 20.84
CA TYR A 115 6.50 36.13 20.85
C TYR A 115 5.75 35.64 19.61
N LYS A 116 4.62 36.29 19.28
CA LYS A 116 3.84 35.99 18.07
C LYS A 116 4.67 36.20 16.79
N ALA A 117 5.44 37.28 16.70
CA ALA A 117 6.26 37.57 15.52
C ALA A 117 7.33 36.48 15.26
N ILE A 118 7.97 35.98 16.32
CA ILE A 118 8.97 34.90 16.22
C ILE A 118 8.32 33.61 15.72
N GLU A 119 7.11 33.30 16.16
CA GLU A 119 6.40 32.10 15.72
C GLU A 119 5.82 32.20 14.32
N ASP A 120 5.26 33.35 13.95
CA ASP A 120 4.82 33.61 12.58
C ASP A 120 6.01 33.41 11.62
N PHE A 121 7.20 33.87 11.98
CA PHE A 121 8.43 33.60 11.22
C PHE A 121 8.75 32.09 11.13
N ARG A 122 8.64 31.33 12.24
CA ARG A 122 8.83 29.87 12.24
C ARG A 122 7.79 29.12 11.42
N LEU A 123 6.57 29.65 11.27
CA LEU A 123 5.49 29.04 10.48
C LEU A 123 5.63 29.36 8.98
N MET A 124 6.26 30.47 8.60
CA MET A 124 6.44 30.86 7.20
C MET A 124 7.33 29.89 6.40
N GLN A 125 8.43 29.43 6.99
CA GLN A 125 9.34 28.47 6.34
C GLN A 125 8.65 27.14 5.96
N PRO A 126 7.97 26.42 6.87
CA PRO A 126 7.29 25.18 6.54
C PRO A 126 6.11 25.37 5.57
N GLN A 127 5.50 26.57 5.51
CA GLN A 127 4.51 26.90 4.49
C GLN A 127 5.13 26.96 3.09
N GLN A 128 6.32 27.55 2.94
CA GLN A 128 7.05 27.53 1.67
C GLN A 128 7.44 26.09 1.28
N GLN A 129 7.93 25.29 2.24
CA GLN A 129 8.26 23.89 2.00
C GLN A 129 7.06 23.08 1.49
N LYS A 130 5.86 23.35 2.05
CA LYS A 130 4.62 22.72 1.58
C LYS A 130 4.32 23.05 0.13
N GLN A 131 4.47 24.32 -0.28
CA GLN A 131 4.25 24.73 -1.66
C GLN A 131 5.25 24.06 -2.62
N LEU A 132 6.53 24.01 -2.25
CA LEU A 132 7.56 23.34 -3.03
C LEU A 132 7.27 21.83 -3.19
N LEU A 133 6.84 21.17 -2.12
CA LEU A 133 6.47 19.75 -2.18
C LEU A 133 5.23 19.51 -3.06
N GLN A 134 4.24 20.40 -3.00
CA GLN A 134 3.06 20.31 -3.87
C GLN A 134 3.42 20.47 -5.34
N GLN A 135 4.31 21.41 -5.67
CA GLN A 135 4.83 21.59 -7.03
C GLN A 135 5.56 20.33 -7.50
N LYS A 136 6.46 19.80 -6.67
CA LYS A 136 7.22 18.57 -6.99
C LYS A 136 6.31 17.36 -7.19
N ILE A 137 5.28 17.19 -6.36
CA ILE A 137 4.32 16.10 -6.52
C ILE A 137 3.57 16.24 -7.84
N PHE A 138 3.15 17.45 -8.18
CA PHE A 138 2.44 17.72 -9.42
C PHE A 138 3.31 17.44 -10.66
N GLU A 139 4.58 17.82 -10.63
CA GLU A 139 5.55 17.50 -11.69
C GLU A 139 5.71 15.98 -11.87
N LEU A 140 5.89 15.23 -10.79
CA LEU A 140 6.03 13.78 -10.84
C LEU A 140 4.74 13.08 -11.30
N GLU A 141 3.57 13.59 -10.92
CA GLU A 141 2.29 13.08 -11.40
C GLU A 141 2.14 13.30 -12.91
N ARG A 142 2.59 14.44 -13.44
CA ARG A 142 2.64 14.69 -14.89
C ARG A 142 3.59 13.73 -15.61
N GLU A 143 4.80 13.53 -15.10
CA GLU A 143 5.76 12.59 -15.69
C GLU A 143 5.21 11.16 -15.72
N LEU A 144 4.55 10.74 -14.64
CA LEU A 144 3.92 9.43 -14.55
C LEU A 144 2.82 9.25 -15.58
N LEU A 145 1.98 10.27 -15.81
CA LEU A 145 0.95 10.25 -16.85
C LEU A 145 1.56 10.14 -18.25
N GLN A 146 2.63 10.90 -18.54
CA GLN A 146 3.34 10.82 -19.81
C GLN A 146 3.91 9.42 -20.08
N LEU A 147 4.61 8.83 -19.10
CA LEU A 147 5.15 7.48 -19.23
C LEU A 147 4.07 6.41 -19.42
N GLN A 148 2.88 6.61 -18.83
CA GLN A 148 1.74 5.71 -19.06
C GLN A 148 1.21 5.82 -20.49
N GLN A 149 1.17 7.02 -21.06
CA GLN A 149 0.76 7.24 -22.45
C GLN A 149 1.78 6.63 -23.42
N GLU A 150 3.07 6.86 -23.19
CA GLU A 150 4.15 6.25 -23.98
C GLU A 150 4.12 4.73 -23.91
N GLN A 151 3.90 4.17 -22.72
CA GLN A 151 3.75 2.72 -22.55
C GLN A 151 2.53 2.19 -23.32
N ALA A 152 1.41 2.91 -23.33
CA ALA A 152 0.23 2.53 -24.10
C ALA A 152 0.50 2.56 -25.61
N ALA A 153 1.18 3.61 -26.10
CA ALA A 153 1.58 3.74 -27.50
C ALA A 153 2.56 2.64 -27.93
N TRP A 154 3.56 2.33 -27.10
CA TRP A 154 4.51 1.24 -27.33
C TRP A 154 3.81 -0.13 -27.33
N ARG A 155 2.85 -0.36 -26.43
CA ARG A 155 2.04 -1.59 -26.45
C ARG A 155 1.17 -1.69 -27.69
N ALA A 156 0.59 -0.57 -28.16
CA ALA A 156 -0.20 -0.53 -29.39
C ALA A 156 0.66 -0.81 -30.64
N SER A 157 1.87 -0.24 -30.73
CA SER A 157 2.79 -0.50 -31.84
C SER A 157 3.32 -1.93 -31.84
N GLN A 158 3.57 -2.51 -30.66
CA GLN A 158 3.89 -3.93 -30.54
C GLN A 158 2.74 -4.80 -31.04
N ALA A 159 1.49 -4.53 -30.64
CA ALA A 159 0.31 -5.31 -31.06
C ALA A 159 0.15 -5.36 -32.59
N GLY A 160 0.29 -4.23 -33.29
CA GLY A 160 0.22 -4.19 -34.76
C GLY A 160 1.42 -4.84 -35.48
N GLY A 161 2.55 -5.02 -34.80
CA GLY A 161 3.71 -5.76 -35.34
C GLY A 161 3.47 -7.26 -35.43
N TRP A 162 2.76 -7.84 -34.45
CA TRP A 162 2.43 -9.27 -34.45
C TRP A 162 1.43 -9.63 -35.56
N GLU A 163 0.44 -8.78 -35.84
CA GLU A 163 -0.53 -9.01 -36.93
C GLU A 163 0.14 -9.05 -38.31
N ARG A 164 1.16 -8.21 -38.54
CA ARG A 164 1.91 -8.17 -39.81
C ARG A 164 2.83 -9.40 -40.00
N GLU A 165 3.38 -9.95 -38.92
CA GLU A 165 4.17 -11.19 -38.96
C GLU A 165 3.28 -12.44 -39.19
N GLU A 166 2.06 -12.47 -38.66
CA GLU A 166 1.10 -13.56 -38.93
C GLU A 166 0.59 -13.55 -40.38
N GLU A 167 0.31 -12.40 -40.98
CA GLU A 167 -0.09 -12.30 -42.40
C GLU A 167 1.04 -12.71 -43.37
N SER A 168 2.30 -12.32 -43.07
CA SER A 168 3.45 -12.69 -43.89
C SER A 168 3.87 -14.16 -43.70
N GLY A 169 3.62 -14.77 -42.53
CA GLY A 169 3.74 -16.21 -42.31
C GLY A 169 2.60 -17.04 -42.94
N SER A 170 1.42 -16.46 -43.11
CA SER A 170 0.25 -17.12 -43.74
C SER A 170 0.31 -17.13 -45.27
N SER A 171 1.13 -16.28 -45.91
CA SER A 171 1.30 -16.25 -47.37
C SER A 171 2.24 -17.35 -47.92
N PHE A 172 2.77 -18.23 -47.05
CA PHE A 172 3.74 -19.27 -47.41
C PHE A 172 3.21 -20.72 -47.26
N ARG A 173 1.89 -20.92 -47.36
CA ARG A 173 1.24 -22.25 -47.40
C ARG A 173 0.36 -22.45 -48.61
#